data_AF-A0A178DYC0-F1
#
_entry.id   AF-A0A178DYC0-F1
#
_cell.length_a   1.000
_cell.length_b   1.000
_cell.length_c   1.000
_cell.angle_alpha   90.00
_cell.angle_beta   90.00
_cell.angle_gamma   90.00
#
_symmetry.space_group_name_H-M   'P 1'
#
loop_
_entity.id
_entity.type
_entity.pdbx_description
1 polymer ?
#
loop_
_entity_poly.entity_id
_entity_poly.type
_entity_poly.pdbx_seq_one_letter_code
_entity_poly.pdbx_strand_id
1 'polypeptide(L)'
;MRLLYLDLMSQKWMLQDFSGPKTPCYGILSHTWSKFAHEEVTFEDISDGQRHYNDASKPGYDKLRFCQQRVEEDGLRYFWIDTCCIKKSDSTELQRSLASMFYWYQRAVRCYVYLADVSARATTRVELMTAFTKSTWFKRGWTLQELIAPECVEFYTNDGVLLGTKKSLPDGISEITGIPKPALIGEDLSHFSIKERLSWASRRVTTVPEDAAYCMIGIFDVEVHMLYAEGDYNKRKTAAMNKLRRAISESGIDGEKPEHVIRIGGASWSNLVALGKKSLQQLDDDLDQLEKWFLEANDFEWTGCDLVTLEQFTELADMRMHGILEKLGVHYDSLSRPEMTKQAGKILAPRPRLGVDENLTRLRESLGGLPSQMKQQNYDLFMCLIAFRTLIDLKIWRGRSK
;
A
#
# COMPACT_ATOMS: atom_id res chain seq x y z
N MET A 1 17.93 3.83 11.80
CA MET A 1 17.17 4.87 11.04
C MET A 1 16.98 6.05 11.97
N ARG A 2 17.07 7.30 11.46
CA ARG A 2 16.70 8.49 12.23
C ARG A 2 15.28 8.94 11.92
N LEU A 3 14.55 9.35 12.95
CA LEU A 3 13.20 9.91 12.83
C LEU A 3 13.16 11.31 13.43
N LEU A 4 12.27 12.14 12.90
CA LEU A 4 11.96 13.48 13.36
C LEU A 4 10.73 13.44 14.27
N TYR A 5 10.69 14.31 15.27
CA TYR A 5 9.50 14.63 16.05
C TYR A 5 9.55 16.09 16.51
N LEU A 6 8.39 16.67 16.83
CA LEU A 6 8.30 17.94 17.53
C LEU A 6 8.28 17.70 19.04
N ASP A 7 9.21 18.32 19.77
CA ASP A 7 9.13 18.34 21.24
C ASP A 7 8.09 19.37 21.68
N LEU A 8 6.98 18.90 22.25
CA LEU A 8 5.83 19.75 22.59
C LEU A 8 6.15 20.79 23.68
N MET A 9 7.11 20.52 24.56
CA MET A 9 7.47 21.42 25.66
C MET A 9 8.31 22.60 25.17
N SER A 10 9.33 22.32 24.36
CA SER A 10 10.24 23.33 23.82
C SER A 10 9.79 23.93 22.48
N GLN A 11 8.82 23.29 21.81
CA GLN A 11 8.39 23.60 20.45
C GLN A 11 9.56 23.57 19.46
N LYS A 12 10.47 22.59 19.62
CA LYS A 12 11.66 22.42 18.78
C LYS A 12 11.62 21.10 18.01
N TRP A 13 12.18 21.13 16.81
CA TRP A 13 12.36 19.95 15.97
C TRP A 13 13.53 19.11 16.50
N MET A 14 13.27 17.82 16.72
CA MET A 14 14.23 16.90 17.33
C MET A 14 14.42 15.66 16.47
N LEU A 15 15.69 15.30 16.22
CA LEU A 15 16.05 14.03 15.59
C LEU A 15 16.36 12.98 16.66
N GLN A 16 15.85 11.77 16.45
CA GLN A 16 16.16 10.62 17.30
C GLN A 16 16.62 9.43 16.46
N ASP A 17 17.73 8.81 16.88
CA ASP A 17 18.30 7.65 16.23
C ASP A 17 17.72 6.34 16.78
N PHE A 18 17.26 5.48 15.86
CA PHE A 18 16.73 4.15 16.12
C PHE A 18 17.57 3.07 15.40
N SER A 19 18.88 3.04 15.65
CA SER A 19 19.78 2.01 15.11
C SER A 19 19.71 0.65 15.85
N GLY A 20 18.76 0.47 16.76
CA GLY A 20 18.51 -0.76 17.52
C GLY A 20 17.28 -1.57 17.06
N PRO A 21 16.92 -2.67 17.75
CA PRO A 21 15.91 -3.63 17.31
C PRO A 21 14.45 -3.14 17.37
N LYS A 22 14.18 -1.98 18.00
CA LYS A 22 12.83 -1.42 18.13
C LYS A 22 12.75 -0.07 17.44
N THR A 23 12.19 -0.06 16.23
CA THR A 23 11.73 1.15 15.56
C THR A 23 10.28 1.43 16.00
N PRO A 24 9.93 2.65 16.45
CA PRO A 24 8.55 2.98 16.79
C PRO A 24 7.68 2.99 15.53
N CYS A 25 6.36 3.06 15.69
CA CYS A 25 5.46 3.42 14.58
C CYS A 25 5.76 4.86 14.13
N TYR A 26 5.76 5.10 12.83
CA TYR A 26 6.03 6.41 12.24
C TYR A 26 5.23 6.64 10.97
N GLY A 27 4.98 7.92 10.68
CA GLY A 27 4.54 8.38 9.38
C GLY A 27 5.74 8.72 8.48
N ILE A 28 5.56 8.76 7.18
CA ILE A 28 6.63 9.11 6.24
C ILE A 28 6.14 10.17 5.25
N LEU A 29 6.97 11.19 5.00
CA LEU A 29 6.68 12.20 3.98
C LEU A 29 7.30 11.77 2.66
N SER A 30 6.47 11.76 1.62
CA SER A 30 6.89 11.70 0.24
C SER A 30 6.63 13.06 -0.41
N HIS A 31 7.61 13.61 -1.12
CA HIS A 31 7.52 14.95 -1.68
C HIS A 31 8.49 15.14 -2.85
N THR A 32 8.25 16.17 -3.65
CA THR A 32 9.25 16.66 -4.58
C THR A 32 10.10 17.71 -3.91
N TRP A 33 11.43 17.58 -4.06
CA TRP A 33 12.33 18.61 -3.59
C TRP A 33 12.12 19.88 -4.41
N SER A 34 12.34 21.02 -3.77
CA SER A 34 12.42 22.31 -4.42
C SER A 34 13.49 22.30 -5.52
N LYS A 35 13.31 23.20 -6.49
CA LYS A 35 14.33 23.51 -7.49
C LYS A 35 15.62 24.00 -6.85
N PHE A 36 15.53 24.65 -5.69
CA PHE A 36 16.68 25.23 -5.02
C PHE A 36 16.96 24.50 -3.70
N ALA A 37 18.14 23.89 -3.61
CA ALA A 37 18.52 23.08 -2.45
C ALA A 37 18.48 23.86 -1.12
N HIS A 38 18.73 25.17 -1.13
CA HIS A 38 18.69 26.01 0.06
C HIS A 38 17.28 26.24 0.62
N GLU A 39 16.23 25.91 -0.13
CA GLU A 39 14.85 25.98 0.34
C GLU A 39 14.44 24.74 1.15
N GLU A 40 15.13 23.62 1.01
CA GLU A 40 14.86 22.40 1.77
C GLU A 40 15.50 22.47 3.16
N VAL A 41 14.82 21.91 4.16
CA VAL A 41 15.40 21.67 5.48
C VAL A 41 16.26 20.41 5.39
N THR A 42 17.54 20.54 5.71
CA THR A 42 18.54 19.46 5.69
C THR A 42 18.76 18.89 7.08
N PHE A 43 19.55 17.82 7.17
CA PHE A 43 19.96 17.26 8.46
C PHE A 43 20.70 18.30 9.31
N GLU A 44 21.63 19.03 8.69
CA GLU A 44 22.48 20.00 9.37
C GLU A 44 21.65 21.12 10.01
N ASP A 45 20.57 21.55 9.35
CA ASP A 45 19.71 22.62 9.85
C ASP A 45 19.07 22.29 11.21
N ILE A 46 18.66 21.04 11.41
CA ILE A 46 17.92 20.57 12.61
C ILE A 46 18.75 19.73 13.57
N SER A 47 19.98 19.33 13.19
CA SER A 47 20.83 18.46 14.00
C SER A 47 21.24 19.04 15.36
N ASP A 48 21.23 20.36 15.51
CA ASP A 48 21.55 21.06 16.76
C ASP A 48 20.39 21.09 17.77
N GLY A 49 19.19 20.66 17.35
CA GLY A 49 17.98 20.67 18.18
C GLY A 49 17.55 22.08 18.60
N GLN A 50 17.91 23.13 17.85
CA GLN A 50 17.60 24.52 18.19
C GLN A 50 16.46 25.14 17.36
N ARG A 51 16.08 24.51 16.25
CA ARG A 51 15.05 25.06 15.34
C ARG A 51 13.66 24.91 15.92
N HIS A 52 12.93 26.01 15.97
CA HIS A 52 11.57 26.05 16.50
C HIS A 52 10.52 25.67 15.44
N TYR A 53 9.34 25.25 15.89
CA TYR A 53 8.19 24.93 15.05
C TYR A 53 7.82 26.05 14.06
N ASN A 54 7.90 27.30 14.52
CA ASN A 54 7.58 28.50 13.77
C ASN A 54 8.74 29.04 12.92
N ASP A 55 9.85 28.30 12.80
CA ASP A 55 10.96 28.70 11.94
C ASP A 55 10.48 28.83 10.48
N ALA A 56 10.70 30.01 9.91
CA ALA A 56 10.32 30.37 8.54
C ALA A 56 11.55 30.79 7.71
N SER A 57 12.76 30.46 8.17
CA SER A 57 14.01 30.77 7.47
C SER A 57 14.15 30.02 6.14
N LYS A 58 13.45 28.89 6.00
CA LYS A 58 13.38 28.09 4.77
C LYS A 58 11.94 27.67 4.46
N PRO A 59 11.50 27.73 3.18
CA PRO A 59 10.20 27.20 2.77
C PRO A 59 9.96 25.73 3.14
N GLY A 60 11.02 24.91 3.20
CA GLY A 60 10.94 23.49 3.57
C GLY A 60 10.34 23.23 4.94
N TYR A 61 10.34 24.20 5.86
CA TYR A 61 9.67 24.03 7.16
C TYR A 61 8.15 23.87 7.03
N ASP A 62 7.53 24.39 5.96
CA ASP A 62 6.10 24.16 5.72
C ASP A 62 5.79 22.66 5.52
N LYS A 63 6.71 21.92 4.89
CA LYS A 63 6.59 20.48 4.70
C LYS A 63 6.73 19.71 6.01
N LEU A 64 7.63 20.16 6.89
CA LEU A 64 7.79 19.60 8.24
C LEU A 64 6.53 19.81 9.07
N ARG A 65 5.98 21.04 9.07
CA ARG A 65 4.72 21.37 9.76
C ARG A 65 3.55 20.57 9.23
N PHE A 66 3.41 20.50 7.91
CA PHE A 66 2.40 19.68 7.25
C PHE A 66 2.49 18.21 7.71
N CYS A 67 3.69 17.61 7.65
CA CYS A 67 3.85 16.22 8.03
C CYS A 67 3.58 16.00 9.53
N GLN A 68 4.08 16.88 10.40
CA GLN A 68 3.82 16.83 11.84
C GLN A 68 2.33 16.83 12.14
N GLN A 69 1.57 17.74 11.51
CA GLN A 69 0.13 17.81 11.72
C GLN A 69 -0.59 16.51 11.30
N ARG A 70 -0.22 15.92 10.15
CA ARG A 70 -0.82 14.65 9.70
C ARG A 70 -0.50 13.49 10.67
N VAL A 71 0.75 13.43 11.11
CA VAL A 71 1.26 12.41 12.04
C VAL A 71 0.54 12.51 13.39
N GLU A 72 0.34 13.72 13.91
CA GLU A 72 -0.42 13.95 15.14
C GLU A 72 -1.89 13.54 15.02
N GLU A 73 -2.55 13.87 13.90
CA GLU A 73 -3.95 13.49 13.64
C GLU A 73 -4.14 11.96 13.58
N ASP A 74 -3.12 11.23 13.12
CA ASP A 74 -3.10 9.76 13.12
C ASP A 74 -2.59 9.14 14.45
N GLY A 75 -2.38 9.96 15.49
CA GLY A 75 -1.93 9.49 16.81
C GLY A 75 -0.48 9.00 16.84
N LEU A 76 0.33 9.40 15.86
CA LEU A 76 1.74 9.07 15.76
C LEU A 76 2.59 10.20 16.36
N ARG A 77 3.79 9.84 16.83
CA ARG A 77 4.75 10.81 17.37
C ARG A 77 5.91 11.11 16.41
N TYR A 78 6.34 10.09 15.68
CA TYR A 78 7.55 10.13 14.89
C TYR A 78 7.23 10.12 13.41
N PHE A 79 8.07 10.78 12.62
CA PHE A 79 7.97 10.74 11.19
C PHE A 79 9.33 10.81 10.51
N TRP A 80 9.37 10.42 9.24
CA TRP A 80 10.58 10.41 8.44
C TRP A 80 10.45 11.33 7.23
N ILE A 81 11.49 12.11 6.98
CA ILE A 81 11.64 12.94 5.77
C ILE A 81 13.07 12.79 5.26
N ASP A 82 13.23 12.42 3.99
CA ASP A 82 14.52 12.11 3.39
C ASP A 82 15.53 13.27 3.44
N THR A 83 15.06 14.52 3.38
CA THR A 83 15.91 15.71 3.36
C THR A 83 16.65 15.95 4.67
N CYS A 84 16.02 15.62 5.80
CA CYS A 84 16.54 15.97 7.11
C CYS A 84 16.77 14.79 8.05
N CYS A 85 16.19 13.62 7.76
CA CYS A 85 16.47 12.39 8.50
C CYS A 85 17.72 11.65 7.99
N ILE A 86 18.22 11.99 6.81
CA ILE A 86 19.48 11.46 6.25
C ILE A 86 20.54 12.55 6.28
N LYS A 87 21.71 12.26 6.86
CA LYS A 87 22.91 13.09 6.72
C LYS A 87 23.54 12.83 5.36
N LYS A 88 23.07 13.55 4.35
CA LYS A 88 23.48 13.37 2.94
C LYS A 88 24.95 13.68 2.69
N SER A 89 25.58 14.46 3.57
CA SER A 89 27.02 14.73 3.52
C SER A 89 27.89 13.52 3.89
N ASP A 90 27.32 12.50 4.53
CA ASP A 90 27.99 11.23 4.85
C ASP A 90 27.62 10.20 3.77
N SER A 91 28.59 9.86 2.91
CA SER A 91 28.38 8.93 1.80
C SER A 91 28.01 7.52 2.26
N THR A 92 28.53 7.07 3.41
CA THR A 92 28.24 5.75 3.96
C THR A 92 26.80 5.71 4.47
N GLU A 93 26.37 6.77 5.16
CA GLU A 93 24.99 6.88 5.59
C GLU A 93 24.03 7.03 4.40
N LEU A 94 24.37 7.86 3.41
CA LEU A 94 23.55 8.05 2.22
C LEU A 94 23.33 6.71 1.51
N GLN A 95 24.40 5.96 1.24
CA GLN A 95 24.29 4.65 0.59
C GLN A 95 23.42 3.68 1.40
N ARG A 96 23.64 3.59 2.71
CA ARG A 96 22.83 2.72 3.59
C ARG A 96 21.36 3.14 3.57
N SER A 97 21.09 4.44 3.55
CA SER A 97 19.74 5.00 3.56
C SER A 97 19.00 4.73 2.27
N LEU A 98 19.66 4.95 1.12
CA LEU A 98 19.09 4.65 -0.19
C LEU A 98 18.78 3.15 -0.36
N ALA A 99 19.63 2.27 0.18
CA ALA A 99 19.42 0.82 0.17
C ALA A 99 18.24 0.40 1.07
N SER A 100 17.98 1.17 2.13
CA SER A 100 16.94 0.86 3.13
C SER A 100 15.60 1.53 2.84
N MET A 101 15.57 2.52 1.96
CA MET A 101 14.44 3.42 1.77
C MET A 101 13.15 2.68 1.43
N PHE A 102 13.21 1.68 0.53
CA PHE A 102 12.04 0.86 0.19
C PHE A 102 11.38 0.26 1.44
N TYR A 103 12.16 -0.37 2.31
CA TYR A 103 11.63 -0.97 3.55
C TYR A 103 11.17 0.08 4.56
N TRP A 104 11.79 1.26 4.59
CA TRP A 104 11.32 2.36 5.44
C TRP A 104 9.96 2.88 4.97
N TYR A 105 9.73 2.95 3.66
CA TYR A 105 8.40 3.27 3.12
C TYR A 105 7.40 2.13 3.36
N GLN A 106 7.81 0.87 3.17
CA GLN A 106 6.96 -0.30 3.41
C GLN A 106 6.48 -0.42 4.85
N ARG A 107 7.35 -0.10 5.83
CA ARG A 107 7.05 -0.22 7.26
C ARG A 107 6.37 1.01 7.87
N ALA A 108 6.24 2.10 7.13
CA ALA A 108 5.55 3.28 7.61
C ALA A 108 4.05 2.99 7.78
N VAL A 109 3.45 3.53 8.86
CA VAL A 109 2.00 3.39 9.10
C VAL A 109 1.19 4.12 8.03
N ARG A 110 1.69 5.29 7.61
CA ARG A 110 1.12 6.16 6.60
C ARG A 110 2.23 6.84 5.80
N CYS A 111 2.06 6.90 4.48
CA CYS A 111 2.85 7.74 3.60
C CYS A 111 2.01 8.95 3.19
N TYR A 112 2.42 10.14 3.61
CA TYR A 112 1.79 11.40 3.24
C TYR A 112 2.52 11.96 2.02
N VAL A 113 1.84 12.02 0.88
CA VAL A 113 2.38 12.60 -0.35
C VAL A 113 1.98 14.07 -0.41
N TYR A 114 2.96 14.96 -0.29
CA TYR A 114 2.77 16.41 -0.42
C TYR A 114 3.06 16.87 -1.85
N LEU A 115 2.01 17.25 -2.58
CA LEU A 115 2.08 17.70 -3.97
C LEU A 115 2.25 19.21 -4.04
N ALA A 116 3.50 19.68 -4.02
CA ALA A 116 3.83 21.11 -4.04
C ALA A 116 3.26 21.87 -5.26
N ASP A 117 3.01 21.18 -6.37
CA ASP A 117 2.52 21.72 -7.63
C ASP A 117 1.00 21.56 -7.85
N VAL A 118 0.27 21.11 -6.84
CA VAL A 118 -1.20 20.97 -6.87
C VAL A 118 -1.79 21.84 -5.77
N SER A 119 -2.76 22.70 -6.11
CA SER A 119 -3.45 23.58 -5.15
C SER A 119 -4.95 23.37 -5.21
N ALA A 120 -5.59 23.27 -4.04
CA ALA A 120 -7.05 23.19 -3.94
C ALA A 120 -7.76 24.52 -4.18
N ARG A 121 -7.01 25.61 -4.42
CA ARG A 121 -7.55 26.87 -4.97
C ARG A 121 -8.07 26.73 -6.40
N ALA A 122 -7.88 25.57 -7.03
CA ALA A 122 -8.58 25.21 -8.27
C ALA A 122 -10.11 25.32 -8.07
N THR A 123 -10.79 25.94 -9.02
CA THR A 123 -12.20 26.33 -8.90
C THR A 123 -13.15 25.12 -8.89
N THR A 124 -12.72 23.99 -9.46
CA THR A 124 -13.54 22.77 -9.57
C THR A 124 -12.78 21.48 -9.24
N ARG A 125 -13.51 20.42 -8.86
CA ARG A 125 -12.94 19.08 -8.65
C ARG A 125 -12.25 18.52 -9.91
N VAL A 126 -12.77 18.84 -11.10
CA VAL A 126 -12.19 18.40 -12.38
C VAL A 126 -10.82 19.04 -12.62
N GLU A 127 -10.70 20.34 -12.38
CA GLU A 127 -9.41 21.05 -12.46
C GLU A 127 -8.41 20.50 -11.45
N LEU A 128 -8.86 20.23 -10.23
CA LEU A 128 -8.03 19.68 -9.17
C LEU A 128 -7.49 18.28 -9.53
N MET A 129 -8.35 17.39 -10.02
CA MET A 129 -7.92 16.05 -10.47
C MET A 129 -7.02 16.13 -11.71
N THR A 130 -7.24 17.11 -12.58
CA THR A 130 -6.35 17.37 -13.73
C THR A 130 -4.97 17.85 -13.27
N ALA A 131 -4.89 18.67 -12.23
CA ALA A 131 -3.62 19.09 -11.63
C ALA A 131 -2.91 17.91 -10.96
N PHE A 132 -3.66 17.08 -10.22
CA PHE A 132 -3.17 15.84 -9.64
C PHE A 132 -2.52 14.93 -10.69
N THR A 133 -3.20 14.67 -11.81
CA THR A 133 -2.65 13.77 -12.85
C THR A 133 -1.42 14.33 -13.55
N LYS A 134 -1.24 15.65 -13.54
CA LYS A 134 -0.09 16.33 -14.14
C LYS A 134 1.07 16.54 -13.18
N SER A 135 0.90 16.22 -11.89
CA SER A 135 1.91 16.48 -10.87
C SER A 135 3.26 15.87 -11.25
N THR A 136 4.30 16.65 -11.04
CA THR A 136 5.70 16.28 -11.19
C THR A 136 6.11 15.15 -10.26
N TRP A 137 5.37 14.92 -9.16
CA TRP A 137 5.62 13.82 -8.25
C TRP A 137 5.57 12.46 -8.95
N PHE A 138 4.60 12.22 -9.85
CA PHE A 138 4.49 10.98 -10.63
C PHE A 138 5.63 10.77 -11.63
N LYS A 139 6.39 11.83 -11.93
CA LYS A 139 7.49 11.80 -12.90
C LYS A 139 8.85 11.62 -12.25
N ARG A 140 8.99 11.66 -10.92
CA ARG A 140 10.29 11.50 -10.25
C ARG A 140 10.66 10.00 -10.15
N GLY A 141 11.94 9.66 -10.28
CA GLY A 141 12.39 8.27 -10.14
C GLY A 141 12.07 7.66 -8.77
N TRP A 142 12.58 8.27 -7.70
CA TRP A 142 12.45 7.77 -6.32
C TRP A 142 11.02 7.62 -5.82
N THR A 143 10.10 8.48 -6.24
CA THR A 143 8.67 8.39 -5.87
C THR A 143 7.99 7.13 -6.39
N LEU A 144 8.66 6.30 -7.21
CA LEU A 144 8.19 4.97 -7.58
C LEU A 144 8.12 4.05 -6.36
N GLN A 145 9.20 3.98 -5.57
CA GLN A 145 9.22 3.17 -4.36
C GLN A 145 8.30 3.76 -3.30
N GLU A 146 8.22 5.09 -3.23
CA GLU A 146 7.36 5.82 -2.29
C GLU A 146 5.86 5.60 -2.57
N LEU A 147 5.51 5.26 -3.82
CA LEU A 147 4.16 4.86 -4.22
C LEU A 147 3.89 3.36 -3.97
N ILE A 148 4.83 2.51 -4.37
CA ILE A 148 4.65 1.06 -4.38
C ILE A 148 4.77 0.47 -2.97
N ALA A 149 5.82 0.83 -2.24
CA ALA A 149 6.21 0.15 -1.02
C ALA A 149 5.21 0.31 0.15
N PRO A 150 4.71 1.52 0.48
CA PRO A 150 3.79 1.67 1.61
C PRO A 150 2.43 1.04 1.33
N GLU A 151 1.81 0.42 2.33
CA GLU A 151 0.44 -0.09 2.18
C GLU A 151 -0.58 1.06 2.04
N CYS A 152 -0.37 2.13 2.81
CA CYS A 152 -1.25 3.30 2.83
C CYS A 152 -0.51 4.56 2.35
N VAL A 153 -1.01 5.15 1.27
CA VAL A 153 -0.50 6.39 0.68
C VAL A 153 -1.66 7.36 0.52
N GLU A 154 -1.51 8.57 1.06
CA GLU A 154 -2.50 9.64 1.01
C GLU A 154 -1.93 10.84 0.25
N PHE A 155 -2.70 11.38 -0.69
CA PHE A 155 -2.25 12.48 -1.55
C PHE A 155 -2.85 13.80 -1.08
N TYR A 156 -1.99 14.78 -0.83
CA TYR A 156 -2.37 16.10 -0.36
C TYR A 156 -1.89 17.19 -1.31
N THR A 157 -2.69 18.25 -1.44
CA THR A 157 -2.30 19.48 -2.11
C THR A 157 -1.26 20.26 -1.30
N ASN A 158 -0.67 21.28 -1.91
CA ASN A 158 0.25 22.19 -1.22
C ASN A 158 -0.41 23.02 -0.10
N ASP A 159 -1.73 23.11 -0.09
CA ASP A 159 -2.53 23.75 0.95
C ASP A 159 -3.11 22.74 1.96
N GLY A 160 -2.66 21.48 1.92
CA GLY A 160 -2.98 20.46 2.93
C GLY A 160 -4.34 19.78 2.74
N VAL A 161 -4.98 19.93 1.59
CA VAL A 161 -6.28 19.30 1.30
C VAL A 161 -6.07 17.87 0.78
N LEU A 162 -6.78 16.90 1.37
CA LEU A 162 -6.76 15.50 0.95
C LEU A 162 -7.44 15.35 -0.43
N LEU A 163 -6.71 14.79 -1.39
CA LEU A 163 -7.21 14.46 -2.72
C LEU A 163 -7.83 13.07 -2.79
N GLY A 164 -7.27 12.14 -2.03
CA GLY A 164 -7.64 10.73 -1.94
C GLY A 164 -6.44 9.86 -1.54
N THR A 165 -6.63 8.55 -1.58
CA THR A 165 -5.61 7.55 -1.23
C THR A 165 -5.22 6.72 -2.43
N LYS A 166 -4.11 5.98 -2.33
CA LYS A 166 -3.72 4.98 -3.34
C LYS A 166 -4.82 3.94 -3.58
N LYS A 167 -5.54 3.54 -2.52
CA LYS A 167 -6.68 2.60 -2.61
C LYS A 167 -7.95 3.25 -3.17
N SER A 168 -8.16 4.55 -3.00
CA SER A 168 -9.37 5.24 -3.50
C SER A 168 -9.23 5.84 -4.91
N LEU A 169 -8.00 5.96 -5.43
CA LEU A 169 -7.71 6.51 -6.77
C LEU A 169 -6.97 5.52 -7.70
N PRO A 170 -7.26 4.21 -7.70
CA PRO A 170 -6.46 3.23 -8.41
C PRO A 170 -6.50 3.42 -9.94
N ASP A 171 -7.64 3.84 -10.49
CA ASP A 171 -7.79 4.15 -11.93
C ASP A 171 -6.88 5.29 -12.38
N GLY A 172 -6.99 6.45 -11.73
CA GLY A 172 -6.19 7.62 -12.09
C GLY A 172 -4.69 7.36 -11.92
N ILE A 173 -4.28 6.74 -10.82
CA ILE A 173 -2.87 6.42 -10.57
C ILE A 173 -2.35 5.41 -11.61
N SER A 174 -3.13 4.37 -11.93
CA SER A 174 -2.74 3.36 -12.92
C SER A 174 -2.57 3.97 -14.32
N GLU A 175 -3.48 4.86 -14.74
CA GLU A 175 -3.40 5.55 -16.03
C GLU A 175 -2.15 6.43 -16.16
N ILE A 176 -1.86 7.22 -15.12
CA ILE A 176 -0.71 8.14 -15.10
C ILE A 176 0.61 7.35 -15.14
N THR A 177 0.72 6.34 -14.27
CA THR A 177 1.98 5.66 -13.98
C THR A 177 2.25 4.46 -14.88
N GLY A 178 1.21 3.85 -15.45
CA GLY A 178 1.28 2.55 -16.13
C GLY A 178 1.44 1.38 -15.16
N ILE A 179 1.32 1.60 -13.86
CA ILE A 179 1.38 0.54 -12.84
C ILE A 179 0.02 -0.14 -12.77
N PRO A 180 -0.07 -1.47 -12.84
CA PRO A 180 -1.34 -2.17 -12.78
C PRO A 180 -1.99 -2.02 -11.40
N LYS A 181 -3.31 -1.87 -11.35
CA LYS A 181 -4.06 -1.68 -10.08
C LYS A 181 -3.73 -2.72 -9.00
N PRO A 182 -3.56 -4.03 -9.31
CA PRO A 182 -3.16 -5.02 -8.32
C PRO A 182 -1.86 -4.66 -7.57
N ALA A 183 -0.85 -4.12 -8.28
CA ALA A 183 0.39 -3.65 -7.63
C ALA A 183 0.14 -2.43 -6.72
N LEU A 184 -0.81 -1.56 -7.07
CA LEU A 184 -1.16 -0.39 -6.25
C LEU A 184 -1.92 -0.76 -4.97
N ILE A 185 -2.71 -1.84 -4.99
CA ILE A 185 -3.47 -2.31 -3.82
C ILE A 185 -2.68 -3.28 -2.92
N GLY A 186 -1.43 -3.57 -3.26
CA GLY A 186 -0.51 -4.32 -2.39
C GLY A 186 -0.30 -5.79 -2.74
N GLU A 187 -0.60 -6.21 -3.97
CA GLU A 187 -0.17 -7.53 -4.46
C GLU A 187 1.35 -7.69 -4.38
N ASP A 188 1.78 -8.93 -4.13
CA ASP A 188 3.19 -9.27 -4.05
C ASP A 188 3.92 -8.90 -5.35
N LEU A 189 5.06 -8.21 -5.23
CA LEU A 189 5.82 -7.75 -6.40
C LEU A 189 6.39 -8.90 -7.24
N SER A 190 6.56 -10.09 -6.64
CA SER A 190 6.99 -11.32 -7.30
C SER A 190 5.97 -11.80 -8.34
N HIS A 191 4.69 -11.40 -8.23
CA HIS A 191 3.63 -11.69 -9.20
C HIS A 191 3.78 -10.90 -10.51
N PHE A 192 4.64 -9.88 -10.56
CA PHE A 192 4.89 -9.09 -11.76
C PHE A 192 6.22 -9.48 -12.40
N SER A 193 6.21 -9.66 -13.72
CA SER A 193 7.42 -10.00 -14.47
C SER A 193 8.48 -8.91 -14.32
N ILE A 194 9.74 -9.29 -14.54
CA ILE A 194 10.85 -8.33 -14.52
C ILE A 194 10.59 -7.19 -15.53
N LYS A 195 10.08 -7.53 -16.72
CA LYS A 195 9.76 -6.55 -17.76
C LYS A 195 8.68 -5.57 -17.32
N GLU A 196 7.62 -6.05 -16.66
CA GLU A 196 6.55 -5.20 -16.13
C GLU A 196 7.10 -4.26 -15.05
N ARG A 197 7.81 -4.78 -14.05
CA ARG A 197 8.40 -3.95 -12.99
C ARG A 197 9.36 -2.90 -13.54
N LEU A 198 10.20 -3.27 -14.52
CA LEU A 198 11.07 -2.32 -15.25
C LEU A 198 10.27 -1.22 -15.97
N SER A 199 9.09 -1.55 -16.51
CA SER A 199 8.26 -0.59 -17.24
C SER A 199 7.66 0.50 -16.35
N TRP A 200 7.50 0.26 -15.04
CA TRP A 200 6.94 1.23 -14.09
C TRP A 200 7.82 2.48 -13.91
N ALA A 201 9.11 2.38 -14.26
CA ALA A 201 10.04 3.51 -14.26
C ALA A 201 10.12 4.23 -15.63
N SER A 202 9.49 3.73 -16.68
CA SER A 202 9.69 4.21 -18.07
C SER A 202 9.34 5.68 -18.30
N ARG A 203 8.31 6.18 -17.60
CA ARG A 203 7.84 7.58 -17.69
C ARG A 203 8.48 8.50 -16.64
N ARG A 204 9.41 7.97 -15.84
CA ARG A 204 10.05 8.70 -14.75
C ARG A 204 11.40 9.28 -15.18
N VAL A 205 11.73 10.42 -14.59
CA VAL A 205 12.91 11.24 -14.84
C VAL A 205 13.71 11.35 -13.56
N THR A 206 15.03 11.26 -13.71
CA THR A 206 16.00 11.34 -12.62
C THR A 206 16.97 12.47 -12.90
N THR A 207 17.27 13.27 -11.88
CA THR A 207 18.28 14.33 -11.99
C THR A 207 19.69 13.72 -12.03
N VAL A 208 19.92 12.73 -11.19
CA VAL A 208 21.16 11.94 -11.17
C VAL A 208 20.96 10.70 -12.05
N PRO A 209 21.82 10.43 -13.04
CA PRO A 209 21.58 9.38 -14.03
C PRO A 209 21.49 7.97 -13.42
N GLU A 210 22.28 7.69 -12.38
CA GLU A 210 22.30 6.38 -11.72
C GLU A 210 21.02 6.07 -10.93
N ASP A 211 20.29 7.11 -10.51
CA ASP A 211 19.02 6.95 -9.80
C ASP A 211 17.96 6.26 -10.66
N ALA A 212 18.11 6.25 -11.99
CA ALA A 212 17.24 5.48 -12.87
C ALA A 212 17.24 3.98 -12.55
N ALA A 213 18.36 3.49 -11.99
CA ALA A 213 18.50 2.13 -11.49
C ALA A 213 18.26 2.05 -9.97
N TYR A 214 18.82 2.99 -9.20
CA TYR A 214 18.77 2.93 -7.73
C TYR A 214 17.35 3.08 -7.19
N CYS A 215 16.49 3.84 -7.87
CA CYS A 215 15.07 3.92 -7.51
C CYS A 215 14.29 2.62 -7.80
N MET A 216 14.93 1.54 -8.26
CA MET A 216 14.27 0.25 -8.51
C MET A 216 14.77 -0.88 -7.62
N ILE A 217 15.85 -0.71 -6.86
CA ILE A 217 16.50 -1.81 -6.13
C ILE A 217 15.56 -2.53 -5.16
N GLY A 218 14.74 -1.78 -4.40
CA GLY A 218 13.79 -2.38 -3.47
C GLY A 218 12.57 -3.02 -4.12
N ILE A 219 12.22 -2.62 -5.35
CA ILE A 219 11.14 -3.24 -6.14
C ILE A 219 11.55 -4.63 -6.61
N PHE A 220 12.84 -4.82 -6.84
CA PHE A 220 13.43 -6.11 -7.23
C PHE A 220 13.99 -6.91 -6.07
N ASP A 221 14.07 -6.31 -4.88
CA ASP A 221 14.69 -6.90 -3.69
C ASP A 221 16.12 -7.39 -3.96
N VAL A 222 16.92 -6.54 -4.61
CA VAL A 222 18.31 -6.84 -4.99
C VAL A 222 19.29 -5.86 -4.41
N GLU A 223 20.50 -6.34 -4.13
CA GLU A 223 21.60 -5.50 -3.71
C GLU A 223 22.36 -4.96 -4.93
N VAL A 224 22.50 -3.63 -5.00
CA VAL A 224 23.33 -2.96 -6.00
C VAL A 224 24.26 -1.99 -5.29
N HIS A 225 25.56 -2.13 -5.52
CA HIS A 225 26.53 -1.16 -5.01
C HIS A 225 26.33 0.21 -5.68
N MET A 226 25.82 1.17 -4.89
CA MET A 226 25.50 2.52 -5.35
C MET A 226 26.75 3.38 -5.42
N LEU A 227 27.01 3.91 -6.61
CA LEU A 227 28.16 4.75 -6.90
C LEU A 227 27.72 5.90 -7.81
N TYR A 228 27.79 7.11 -7.27
CA TYR A 228 27.60 8.33 -8.03
C TYR A 228 28.95 8.79 -8.56
N ALA A 229 28.99 9.16 -9.84
CA ALA A 229 30.17 9.82 -10.40
C ALA A 229 29.80 10.74 -11.54
N GLU A 230 30.68 11.70 -11.80
CA GLU A 230 30.54 12.62 -12.92
C GLU A 230 30.69 11.91 -14.27
N GLY A 231 30.12 12.50 -15.32
CA GLY A 231 30.22 12.01 -16.69
C GLY A 231 28.94 12.18 -17.49
N ASP A 232 28.95 11.65 -18.72
CA ASP A 232 27.81 11.69 -19.61
C ASP A 232 26.57 10.98 -19.01
N TYR A 233 25.46 11.71 -18.96
CA TYR A 233 24.21 11.25 -18.34
C TYR A 233 23.76 9.89 -18.89
N ASN A 234 23.73 9.72 -20.21
CA ASN A 234 23.21 8.51 -20.83
C ASN A 234 24.14 7.31 -20.59
N LYS A 235 25.45 7.51 -20.62
CA LYS A 235 26.44 6.47 -20.28
C LYS A 235 26.32 6.04 -18.83
N ARG A 236 26.25 6.99 -17.88
CA ARG A 236 26.09 6.69 -16.44
C ARG A 236 24.77 5.96 -16.17
N LYS A 237 23.67 6.43 -16.76
CA LYS A 237 22.36 5.79 -16.66
C LYS A 237 22.39 4.35 -17.17
N THR A 238 22.96 4.14 -18.36
CA THR A 238 23.07 2.81 -18.97
C THR A 238 23.91 1.87 -18.13
N ALA A 239 25.05 2.34 -17.60
CA ALA A 239 25.90 1.56 -16.72
C ALA A 239 25.18 1.14 -15.43
N ALA A 240 24.46 2.07 -14.78
CA ALA A 240 23.68 1.78 -13.60
C ALA A 240 22.54 0.77 -13.87
N MET A 241 21.81 0.95 -14.98
CA MET A 241 20.76 0.01 -15.39
C MET A 241 21.30 -1.39 -15.70
N ASN A 242 22.50 -1.49 -16.28
CA ASN A 242 23.13 -2.79 -16.52
C ASN A 242 23.54 -3.48 -15.22
N LYS A 243 24.02 -2.73 -14.21
CA LYS A 243 24.29 -3.27 -12.88
C LYS A 243 23.02 -3.83 -12.23
N LEU A 244 21.91 -3.08 -12.30
CA LEU A 244 20.61 -3.54 -11.80
C LEU A 244 20.16 -4.83 -12.50
N ARG A 245 20.20 -4.88 -13.83
CA ARG A 245 19.82 -6.10 -14.58
C ARG A 245 20.67 -7.30 -14.20
N ARG A 246 21.98 -7.11 -14.03
CA ARG A 246 22.88 -8.17 -13.58
C ARG A 246 22.49 -8.67 -12.20
N ALA A 247 22.25 -7.78 -11.25
CA ALA A 247 21.81 -8.16 -9.89
C ALA A 247 20.48 -8.92 -9.89
N ILE A 248 19.54 -8.55 -10.76
CA ILE A 248 18.26 -9.28 -10.95
C ILE A 248 18.49 -10.69 -11.50
N SER A 249 19.40 -10.86 -12.45
CA SER A 249 19.71 -12.19 -13.00
C SER A 249 20.46 -13.07 -11.99
N GLU A 250 21.37 -12.49 -11.21
CA GLU A 250 22.16 -13.20 -10.20
C GLU A 250 21.35 -13.63 -8.97
N SER A 251 20.26 -12.92 -8.65
CA SER A 251 19.39 -13.26 -7.51
C SER A 251 18.50 -14.49 -7.73
N GLY A 252 18.57 -15.15 -8.89
CA GLY A 252 17.83 -16.38 -9.16
C GLY A 252 16.32 -16.16 -9.37
N ILE A 253 15.88 -14.92 -9.65
CA ILE A 253 14.49 -14.61 -10.04
C ILE A 253 14.08 -15.35 -11.34
N ASP A 254 15.06 -15.93 -12.06
CA ASP A 254 14.90 -16.72 -13.29
C ASP A 254 14.90 -18.26 -13.09
N GLY A 255 14.96 -18.78 -11.86
CA GLY A 255 14.89 -20.23 -11.60
C GLY A 255 13.46 -20.78 -11.68
N GLU A 256 13.12 -21.50 -12.76
CA GLU A 256 11.87 -22.25 -12.99
C GLU A 256 10.62 -21.67 -12.33
N LYS A 257 10.05 -20.64 -12.97
CA LYS A 257 8.72 -20.15 -12.58
C LYS A 257 7.66 -21.07 -13.20
N PRO A 258 6.86 -21.81 -12.42
CA PRO A 258 5.61 -22.35 -12.95
C PRO A 258 4.83 -21.16 -13.50
N GLU A 259 4.18 -21.31 -14.67
CA GLU A 259 3.40 -20.25 -15.33
C GLU A 259 2.70 -19.38 -14.26
N HIS A 260 3.19 -18.15 -14.07
CA HIS A 260 2.71 -17.32 -12.96
C HIS A 260 1.26 -16.95 -13.22
N VAL A 261 0.36 -17.68 -12.58
CA VAL A 261 -1.06 -17.40 -12.53
C VAL A 261 -1.24 -16.22 -11.56
N ILE A 262 -1.35 -15.00 -12.08
CA ILE A 262 -1.76 -13.80 -11.33
C ILE A 262 -3.02 -14.17 -10.53
N ARG A 263 -3.15 -13.76 -9.26
CA ARG A 263 -4.30 -14.08 -8.40
C ARG A 263 -5.09 -12.84 -7.97
N ILE A 264 -6.38 -13.00 -7.68
CA ILE A 264 -7.23 -12.05 -6.94
C ILE A 264 -7.76 -12.80 -5.72
N GLY A 265 -7.24 -12.48 -4.54
CA GLY A 265 -7.63 -13.17 -3.31
C GLY A 265 -7.38 -14.69 -3.36
N GLY A 266 -6.39 -15.18 -4.10
CA GLY A 266 -6.13 -16.62 -4.33
C GLY A 266 -6.72 -17.18 -5.62
N ALA A 267 -7.67 -16.48 -6.26
CA ALA A 267 -8.32 -16.90 -7.51
C ALA A 267 -7.53 -16.49 -8.76
N SER A 268 -7.33 -17.39 -9.71
CA SER A 268 -6.59 -17.16 -10.96
C SER A 268 -7.18 -16.05 -11.82
N TRP A 269 -6.43 -14.96 -11.98
CA TRP A 269 -6.73 -13.84 -12.87
C TRP A 269 -6.95 -14.28 -14.31
N SER A 270 -6.07 -15.12 -14.87
CA SER A 270 -6.20 -15.56 -16.27
C SER A 270 -7.50 -16.34 -16.48
N ASN A 271 -7.93 -17.12 -15.47
CA ASN A 271 -9.24 -17.76 -15.52
C ASN A 271 -10.38 -16.75 -15.31
N LEU A 272 -10.25 -15.81 -14.37
CA LEU A 272 -11.25 -14.78 -14.08
C LEU A 272 -11.53 -13.87 -15.29
N VAL A 273 -10.50 -13.43 -16.02
CA VAL A 273 -10.68 -12.60 -17.23
C VAL A 273 -11.15 -13.39 -18.44
N ALA A 274 -10.98 -14.71 -18.44
CA ALA A 274 -11.50 -15.60 -19.47
C ALA A 274 -13.00 -15.92 -19.28
N LEU A 275 -13.59 -15.55 -18.14
CA LEU A 275 -15.01 -15.76 -17.88
C LEU A 275 -15.88 -14.94 -18.84
N GLY A 276 -16.82 -15.61 -19.50
CA GLY A 276 -17.85 -14.96 -20.30
C GLY A 276 -18.85 -14.19 -19.44
N LYS A 277 -19.63 -13.32 -20.08
CA LYS A 277 -20.60 -12.42 -19.40
C LYS A 277 -21.60 -13.17 -18.48
N LYS A 278 -22.03 -14.38 -18.87
CA LYS A 278 -22.91 -15.22 -18.04
C LYS A 278 -22.20 -15.76 -16.80
N SER A 279 -20.95 -16.22 -16.95
CA SER A 279 -20.14 -16.73 -15.83
C SER A 279 -19.75 -15.63 -14.85
N LEU A 280 -19.50 -14.41 -15.34
CA LEU A 280 -19.27 -13.24 -14.49
C LEU A 280 -20.51 -12.84 -13.69
N GLN A 281 -21.70 -12.93 -14.28
CA GLN A 281 -22.95 -12.69 -13.55
C GLN A 281 -23.19 -13.77 -12.49
N GLN A 282 -22.92 -15.04 -12.83
CA GLN A 282 -23.02 -16.15 -11.88
C GLN A 282 -22.04 -15.97 -10.70
N LEU A 283 -20.79 -15.56 -10.99
CA LEU A 283 -19.82 -15.23 -9.95
C LEU A 283 -20.35 -14.14 -9.02
N ASP A 284 -20.93 -13.08 -9.56
CA ASP A 284 -21.50 -12.00 -8.76
C ASP A 284 -22.62 -12.50 -7.83
N ASP A 285 -23.56 -13.30 -8.37
CA ASP A 285 -24.69 -13.84 -7.61
C ASP A 285 -24.24 -14.82 -6.50
N ASP A 286 -23.17 -15.59 -6.76
CA ASP A 286 -22.59 -16.52 -5.79
C ASP A 286 -21.78 -15.81 -4.69
N LEU A 287 -21.07 -14.72 -5.03
CA LEU A 287 -20.37 -13.88 -4.05
C LEU A 287 -21.35 -13.16 -3.12
N ASP A 288 -22.48 -12.67 -3.65
CA ASP A 288 -23.54 -12.03 -2.83
C ASP A 288 -24.21 -13.05 -1.89
N GLN A 289 -24.39 -14.30 -2.32
CA GLN A 289 -24.87 -15.37 -1.43
C GLN A 289 -23.86 -15.73 -0.34
N LEU A 290 -22.56 -15.77 -0.68
CA LEU A 290 -21.51 -16.04 0.29
C LEU A 290 -21.39 -14.92 1.32
N GLU A 291 -21.47 -13.66 0.90
CA GLU A 291 -21.53 -12.50 1.81
C GLU A 291 -22.71 -12.60 2.77
N LYS A 292 -23.91 -12.91 2.24
CA LYS A 292 -25.09 -13.11 3.09
C LYS A 292 -24.89 -14.22 4.12
N TRP A 293 -24.28 -15.33 3.71
CA TRP A 293 -23.96 -16.43 4.62
C TRP A 293 -22.98 -16.01 5.73
N PHE A 294 -21.97 -15.19 5.41
CA PHE A 294 -21.07 -14.63 6.42
C PHE A 294 -21.80 -13.72 7.42
N LEU A 295 -22.73 -12.89 6.94
CA LEU A 295 -23.53 -12.00 7.78
C LEU A 295 -24.49 -12.76 8.70
N GLU A 296 -25.16 -13.80 8.18
CA GLU A 296 -26.04 -14.69 8.96
C GLU A 296 -25.27 -15.50 10.02
N ALA A 297 -23.99 -15.83 9.76
CA ALA A 297 -23.13 -16.49 10.75
C ALA A 297 -22.74 -15.56 11.93
N ASN A 298 -22.85 -14.24 11.75
CA ASN A 298 -22.52 -13.23 12.75
C ASN A 298 -23.70 -12.91 13.70
N ASP A 299 -24.91 -13.32 13.35
CA ASP A 299 -26.12 -13.22 14.20
C ASP A 299 -26.19 -14.33 15.28
N PHE A 300 -25.27 -15.30 15.25
CA PHE A 300 -25.05 -16.19 16.38
C PHE A 300 -24.30 -15.42 17.46
N GLU A 301 -25.00 -15.09 18.55
CA GLU A 301 -24.30 -14.78 19.80
C GLU A 301 -23.34 -15.94 20.08
N TRP A 302 -22.02 -15.67 19.95
CA TRP A 302 -20.94 -16.54 20.43
C TRP A 302 -20.95 -16.59 21.97
N THR A 303 -22.13 -16.86 22.54
CA THR A 303 -22.32 -17.17 23.94
C THR A 303 -21.75 -18.57 24.12
N GLY A 304 -20.73 -18.66 24.97
CA GLY A 304 -19.92 -19.86 25.12
C GLY A 304 -20.77 -21.12 25.28
N CYS A 305 -20.34 -22.18 24.59
CA CYS A 305 -20.93 -23.52 24.49
C CYS A 305 -21.78 -23.77 23.22
N ASP A 306 -21.14 -23.66 22.05
CA ASP A 306 -21.23 -24.69 21.00
C ASP A 306 -19.99 -24.56 20.11
N LEU A 307 -19.10 -25.56 20.19
CA LEU A 307 -17.79 -25.57 19.52
C LEU A 307 -17.96 -25.82 18.01
N VAL A 308 -18.30 -24.76 17.26
CA VAL A 308 -17.63 -24.55 15.97
C VAL A 308 -16.35 -23.80 16.32
N THR A 309 -15.21 -24.46 16.24
CA THR A 309 -13.93 -23.75 16.42
C THR A 309 -13.78 -22.73 15.28
N LEU A 310 -13.14 -21.58 15.52
CA LEU A 310 -12.82 -20.61 14.48
C LEU A 310 -12.13 -21.26 13.26
N GLU A 311 -11.36 -22.31 13.52
CA GLU A 311 -10.73 -23.18 12.52
C GLU A 311 -11.76 -23.88 11.62
N GLN A 312 -12.78 -24.54 12.19
CA GLN A 312 -13.87 -25.17 11.43
C GLN A 312 -14.68 -24.17 10.62
N PHE A 313 -14.92 -22.97 11.16
CA PHE A 313 -15.60 -21.91 10.42
C PHE A 313 -14.76 -21.42 9.24
N THR A 314 -13.45 -21.29 9.43
CA THR A 314 -12.50 -20.91 8.38
C THR A 314 -12.44 -21.96 7.27
N GLU A 315 -12.35 -23.24 7.63
CA GLU A 315 -12.39 -24.36 6.68
C GLU A 315 -13.69 -24.36 5.85
N LEU A 316 -14.84 -24.18 6.51
CA LEU A 316 -16.13 -24.15 5.82
C LEU A 316 -16.25 -22.96 4.86
N ALA A 317 -15.72 -21.80 5.25
CA ALA A 317 -15.70 -20.61 4.41
C ALA A 317 -14.78 -20.80 3.18
N ASP A 318 -13.60 -21.39 3.37
CA ASP A 318 -12.66 -21.70 2.31
C ASP A 318 -13.22 -22.73 1.32
N MET A 319 -13.84 -23.80 1.83
CA MET A 319 -14.54 -24.80 1.00
C MET A 319 -15.65 -24.17 0.14
N ARG A 320 -16.40 -23.22 0.68
CA ARG A 320 -17.44 -22.51 -0.07
C ARG A 320 -16.85 -21.65 -1.18
N MET A 321 -15.80 -20.89 -0.89
CA MET A 321 -15.11 -20.07 -1.89
C MET A 321 -14.51 -20.94 -3.00
N HIS A 322 -13.84 -22.02 -2.63
CA HIS A 322 -13.29 -23.00 -3.58
C HIS A 322 -14.39 -23.55 -4.50
N GLY A 323 -15.52 -23.96 -3.93
CA GLY A 323 -16.65 -24.47 -4.70
C GLY A 323 -17.32 -23.45 -5.62
N ILE A 324 -17.23 -22.14 -5.34
CA ILE A 324 -17.70 -21.09 -6.27
C ILE A 324 -16.75 -20.98 -7.46
N LEU A 325 -15.45 -20.90 -7.18
CA LEU A 325 -14.43 -20.67 -8.21
C LEU A 325 -14.21 -21.90 -9.10
N GLU A 326 -14.23 -23.10 -8.53
CA GLU A 326 -14.10 -24.37 -9.26
C GLU A 326 -15.21 -24.55 -10.29
N LYS A 327 -16.48 -24.23 -9.93
CA LYS A 327 -17.63 -24.29 -10.86
C LYS A 327 -17.45 -23.40 -12.09
N LEU A 328 -16.66 -22.34 -11.97
CA LEU A 328 -16.38 -21.38 -13.03
C LEU A 328 -15.10 -21.71 -13.79
N GLY A 329 -14.42 -22.80 -13.44
CA GLY A 329 -13.11 -23.16 -14.00
C GLY A 329 -12.00 -22.19 -13.59
N VAL A 330 -12.16 -21.51 -12.44
CA VAL A 330 -11.18 -20.59 -11.88
C VAL A 330 -10.33 -21.33 -10.86
N HIS A 331 -9.04 -21.48 -11.16
CA HIS A 331 -8.10 -22.08 -10.23
C HIS A 331 -7.98 -21.22 -8.96
N TYR A 332 -8.10 -21.84 -7.78
CA TYR A 332 -8.10 -21.16 -6.49
C TYR A 332 -7.05 -21.78 -5.56
N ASP A 333 -6.08 -20.98 -5.15
CA ASP A 333 -5.13 -21.38 -4.11
C ASP A 333 -5.73 -21.00 -2.77
N SER A 334 -6.13 -22.02 -2.01
CA SER A 334 -6.49 -21.83 -0.61
C SER A 334 -5.27 -21.25 0.12
N LEU A 335 -5.43 -20.10 0.76
CA LEU A 335 -4.38 -19.52 1.60
C LEU A 335 -4.33 -20.22 2.99
N SER A 336 -5.20 -21.22 3.22
CA SER A 336 -5.16 -22.12 4.36
C SER A 336 -3.98 -23.09 4.16
N ARG A 337 -2.95 -22.97 5.00
CA ARG A 337 -1.68 -23.73 5.06
C ARG A 337 -1.51 -24.96 4.12
N PRO A 338 -0.35 -25.12 3.44
CA PRO A 338 -0.04 -26.26 2.56
C PRO A 338 0.15 -27.65 3.22
N GLU A 339 0.05 -27.79 4.54
CA GLU A 339 0.36 -29.04 5.24
C GLU A 339 -0.73 -29.34 6.26
N MET A 340 -1.76 -30.12 5.86
CA MET A 340 -2.52 -31.07 6.71
C MET A 340 -3.74 -31.66 5.96
N THR A 341 -3.67 -31.94 4.65
CA THR A 341 -4.65 -32.84 4.00
C THR A 341 -4.25 -34.31 4.16
N LYS A 342 -4.17 -34.78 5.41
CA LYS A 342 -4.26 -36.20 5.76
C LYS A 342 -4.99 -36.37 7.08
N GLN A 343 -6.32 -36.30 7.00
CA GLN A 343 -7.34 -36.95 7.83
C GLN A 343 -8.47 -35.98 8.17
N ALA A 344 -9.61 -36.14 7.48
CA ALA A 344 -10.90 -36.34 8.13
C ALA A 344 -11.96 -36.48 7.03
N GLY A 345 -12.30 -37.73 6.71
CA GLY A 345 -13.61 -38.03 6.16
C GLY A 345 -14.63 -38.02 7.30
N LYS A 346 -15.72 -37.26 7.15
CA LYS A 346 -17.14 -37.62 7.41
C LYS A 346 -18.01 -36.38 7.68
N ILE A 347 -18.97 -36.14 6.77
CA ILE A 347 -20.41 -35.79 6.92
C ILE A 347 -20.76 -34.64 7.90
N LEU A 348 -21.39 -33.52 7.48
CA LEU A 348 -22.87 -33.34 7.50
C LEU A 348 -23.37 -32.06 6.77
N ALA A 349 -24.55 -32.18 6.14
CA ALA A 349 -25.42 -31.13 5.61
C ALA A 349 -26.84 -31.24 6.27
N PRO A 350 -27.89 -30.44 5.93
CA PRO A 350 -28.28 -29.14 6.54
C PRO A 350 -29.76 -29.02 7.08
N ARG A 351 -30.13 -27.84 7.68
CA ARG A 351 -31.48 -27.14 7.88
C ARG A 351 -32.25 -27.30 9.24
N PRO A 352 -33.30 -26.46 9.62
CA PRO A 352 -34.02 -25.31 8.94
C PRO A 352 -34.42 -24.02 9.77
N ARG A 353 -34.60 -22.89 9.04
CA ARG A 353 -35.56 -21.72 9.10
C ARG A 353 -36.15 -21.12 10.41
N LEU A 354 -36.18 -19.77 10.48
CA LEU A 354 -37.37 -18.95 10.88
C LEU A 354 -37.31 -17.45 10.45
N GLY A 355 -38.39 -16.99 9.80
CA GLY A 355 -39.00 -15.62 9.78
C GLY A 355 -38.22 -14.35 9.45
N VAL A 356 -38.30 -13.89 8.19
CA VAL A 356 -38.03 -12.49 7.77
C VAL A 356 -39.39 -11.76 7.72
N ASP A 357 -39.65 -10.75 8.56
CA ASP A 357 -40.35 -9.53 8.09
C ASP A 357 -40.54 -8.37 9.10
N GLU A 358 -40.35 -8.53 10.41
CA GLU A 358 -40.66 -7.40 11.35
C GLU A 358 -39.46 -6.50 11.72
N ASN A 359 -38.25 -6.81 11.28
CA ASN A 359 -37.06 -6.04 11.66
C ASN A 359 -36.60 -4.99 10.63
N LEU A 360 -37.04 -5.04 9.37
CA LEU A 360 -36.50 -4.16 8.31
C LEU A 360 -36.93 -2.70 8.45
N THR A 361 -38.10 -2.43 9.05
CA THR A 361 -38.58 -1.05 9.25
C THR A 361 -37.88 -0.37 10.43
N ARG A 362 -37.51 -1.14 11.47
CA ARG A 362 -36.66 -0.63 12.58
C ARG A 362 -35.17 -0.55 12.19
N LEU A 363 -34.70 -1.44 11.32
CA LEU A 363 -33.33 -1.39 10.78
C LEU A 363 -33.10 -0.12 9.95
N ARG A 364 -34.10 0.34 9.19
CA ARG A 364 -33.95 1.52 8.33
C ARG A 364 -33.87 2.83 9.11
N GLU A 365 -34.54 2.91 10.26
CA GLU A 365 -34.44 4.04 11.19
C GLU A 365 -33.15 3.97 12.03
N SER A 366 -32.59 2.77 12.29
CA SER A 366 -31.28 2.61 12.94
C SER A 366 -30.08 2.73 12.00
N LEU A 367 -30.27 2.65 10.68
CA LEU A 367 -29.21 2.78 9.66
C LEU A 367 -29.03 4.22 9.13
N GLY A 368 -29.81 5.19 9.64
CA GLY A 368 -29.66 6.62 9.36
C GLY A 368 -28.48 7.30 10.08
N GLY A 369 -27.77 6.58 10.94
CA GLY A 369 -26.52 7.03 11.53
C GLY A 369 -25.62 5.81 11.69
N LEU A 370 -24.57 5.72 10.88
CA LEU A 370 -23.49 4.73 11.05
C LEU A 370 -22.79 5.00 12.40
N PRO A 371 -22.86 4.11 13.41
CA PRO A 371 -22.09 4.23 14.62
C PRO A 371 -20.84 3.35 14.55
N SER A 372 -19.75 3.96 14.97
CA SER A 372 -18.43 3.45 15.33
C SER A 372 -18.42 2.31 16.37
N GLN A 373 -19.09 1.18 16.09
CA GLN A 373 -19.08 -0.01 16.94
C GLN A 373 -18.91 -1.35 16.17
N MET A 374 -18.17 -1.37 15.06
CA MET A 374 -17.31 -2.53 14.84
C MET A 374 -16.14 -2.38 15.81
N LYS A 375 -16.15 -3.12 16.92
CA LYS A 375 -14.95 -3.22 17.77
C LYS A 375 -13.81 -3.75 16.90
N GLN A 376 -12.69 -3.03 16.88
CA GLN A 376 -11.46 -3.36 16.13
C GLN A 376 -11.12 -4.87 16.15
N GLN A 377 -11.33 -5.55 17.28
CA GLN A 377 -11.11 -7.00 17.43
C GLN A 377 -11.95 -7.88 16.49
N ASN A 378 -13.20 -7.52 16.20
CA ASN A 378 -14.05 -8.30 15.29
C ASN A 378 -13.69 -8.02 13.83
N TYR A 379 -13.23 -6.81 13.51
CA TYR A 379 -12.68 -6.48 12.21
C TYR A 379 -11.37 -7.23 11.95
N ASP A 380 -10.47 -7.27 12.94
CA ASP A 380 -9.20 -8.01 12.85
C ASP A 380 -9.42 -9.53 12.74
N LEU A 381 -10.36 -10.09 13.52
CA LEU A 381 -10.74 -11.52 13.45
C LEU A 381 -11.33 -11.89 12.08
N PHE A 382 -12.11 -10.98 11.50
CA PHE A 382 -12.74 -11.13 10.19
C PHE A 382 -11.76 -10.94 9.03
N MET A 383 -10.79 -10.04 9.17
CA MET A 383 -9.67 -9.86 8.23
C MET A 383 -8.70 -11.06 8.27
N CYS A 384 -8.67 -11.84 9.36
CA CYS A 384 -7.97 -13.12 9.40
C CYS A 384 -8.67 -14.24 8.60
N LEU A 385 -9.95 -14.09 8.23
CA LEU A 385 -10.69 -15.08 7.44
C LEU A 385 -10.36 -14.93 5.96
N ILE A 386 -9.45 -15.78 5.47
CA ILE A 386 -8.94 -15.80 4.09
C ILE A 386 -10.05 -15.77 3.03
N ALA A 387 -11.08 -16.62 3.16
CA ALA A 387 -12.19 -16.67 2.20
C ALA A 387 -13.01 -15.36 2.16
N PHE A 388 -13.10 -14.65 3.29
CA PHE A 388 -13.75 -13.36 3.35
C PHE A 388 -12.91 -12.27 2.67
N ARG A 389 -11.58 -12.31 2.85
CA ARG A 389 -10.65 -11.47 2.09
C ARG A 389 -10.76 -11.74 0.58
N THR A 390 -10.80 -12.99 0.16
CA THR A 390 -11.04 -13.37 -1.25
C THR A 390 -12.35 -12.79 -1.77
N LEU A 391 -13.42 -12.88 -0.97
CA LEU A 391 -14.73 -12.32 -1.31
C LEU A 391 -14.65 -10.80 -1.53
N ILE A 392 -14.01 -10.06 -0.62
CA ILE A 392 -13.79 -8.62 -0.77
C ILE A 392 -12.99 -8.32 -2.04
N ASP A 393 -11.85 -8.98 -2.22
CA ASP A 393 -10.94 -8.73 -3.34
C ASP A 393 -11.64 -8.98 -4.69
N LEU A 394 -12.44 -10.04 -4.79
CA LEU A 394 -13.25 -10.34 -5.98
C LEU A 394 -14.37 -9.32 -6.18
N LYS A 395 -15.07 -8.89 -5.13
CA LYS A 395 -16.11 -7.85 -5.23
C LYS A 395 -15.53 -6.50 -5.60
N ILE A 396 -14.34 -6.14 -5.12
CA ILE A 396 -13.59 -4.95 -5.54
C ILE A 396 -13.22 -5.05 -7.02
N TRP A 397 -12.66 -6.18 -7.44
CA TRP A 397 -12.32 -6.42 -8.85
C TRP A 397 -13.55 -6.29 -9.76
N ARG A 398 -14.71 -6.79 -9.33
CA ARG A 398 -16.00 -6.66 -10.04
C ARG A 398 -16.61 -5.26 -9.96
N GLY A 399 -16.02 -4.33 -9.20
CA GLY A 399 -16.54 -2.96 -9.01
C GLY A 399 -17.81 -2.90 -8.17
N ARG A 400 -18.01 -3.85 -7.24
CA ARG A 400 -19.23 -4.03 -6.44
C ARG A 400 -19.05 -3.81 -4.93
N SER A 401 -17.85 -3.48 -4.46
CA SER A 401 -17.62 -3.06 -3.07
C SER A 401 -18.25 -1.68 -2.84
N LYS A 402 -19.17 -1.57 -1.87
CA LYS A 402 -19.71 -0.30 -1.38
C LYS A 402 -19.24 -0.04 0.04
#